data_AF-A0A972YIK1-F1
#
_entry.id   AF-A0A972YIK1-F1
#
_cell.length_a   1.000
_cell.length_b   1.000
_cell.length_c   1.000
_cell.angle_alpha   90.00
_cell.angle_beta   90.00
_cell.angle_gamma   90.00
#
_symmetry.space_group_name_H-M   'P 1'
#
loop_
_entity.id
_entity.type
_entity.pdbx_description
1 polymer ?
#
loop_
_entity_poly.entity_id
_entity_poly.type
_entity_poly.pdbx_seq_one_letter_code
_entity_poly.pdbx_strand_id
1 'polypeptide(L)'
;MLFLPAVIFAALHPDVFAHDVSHTVDVGFGNSLYLVGDVDELGAGDSAAGVKMRYTDGNVWRASVSVRDQEGRRGYRFVSRSTSSSQICLSENAIDVASGFSFPATELSEAPYDGKTVSYFSRWERVFVRFRSGPQTAFVDYELQRAGSGREEGEFLYRIAGIGDAGELLEFVFFNGEGQWDNAFDQPGTNYESPLDFVHVQDGHVFNYMPAALVSDWRIETRTVQSTANGIPARTVHIYLPRGYDDHPVRRYPVVYFHDGQNVFAPGGAFGSWDADLTTSAAIQMGRIRECILVAIDNTDAR
;
A
#
# COMPACT_ATOMS: atom_id res chain seq x y z
N MET A 1 11.53 23.61 -1.33
CA MET A 1 11.11 22.67 -0.26
C MET A 1 9.60 22.57 -0.33
N LEU A 2 9.08 21.76 -1.25
CA LEU A 2 7.65 21.51 -1.41
C LEU A 2 7.34 20.24 -0.62
N PHE A 3 6.84 20.38 0.60
CA PHE A 3 6.12 19.28 1.23
C PHE A 3 4.77 19.20 0.53
N LEU A 4 4.62 18.25 -0.39
CA LEU A 4 3.30 17.78 -0.76
C LEU A 4 2.85 16.83 0.35
N PRO A 5 1.80 17.15 1.12
CA PRO A 5 1.17 16.16 1.97
C PRO A 5 0.48 15.18 1.02
N ALA A 6 1.18 14.13 0.63
CA ALA A 6 0.54 12.97 0.06
C ALA A 6 -0.38 12.44 1.18
N VAL A 7 -1.68 12.60 1.00
CA VAL A 7 -2.68 11.91 1.79
C VAL A 7 -2.38 10.42 1.62
N ILE A 8 -1.74 9.84 2.64
CA ILE A 8 -1.42 8.43 2.70
C ILE A 8 -2.77 7.73 2.84
N PHE A 9 -3.28 7.18 1.74
CA PHE A 9 -4.30 6.14 1.86
C PHE A 9 -3.67 5.01 2.67
N ALA A 10 -4.21 4.79 3.87
CA ALA A 10 -3.83 3.72 4.77
C ALA A 10 -3.79 2.37 4.03
N ALA A 11 -3.03 1.42 4.56
CA ALA A 11 -3.25 0.02 4.26
C ALA A 11 -4.74 -0.30 4.34
N LEU A 12 -5.20 -1.19 3.45
CA LEU A 12 -6.57 -1.68 3.45
C LEU A 12 -6.98 -2.04 4.89
N HIS A 13 -7.96 -1.30 5.41
CA HIS A 13 -8.64 -1.55 6.67
C HIS A 13 -9.09 -3.02 6.71
N PRO A 14 -9.17 -3.69 7.88
CA PRO A 14 -9.71 -5.05 7.97
C PRO A 14 -11.12 -5.22 7.38
N ASP A 15 -11.82 -4.11 7.10
CA ASP A 15 -13.14 -4.09 6.46
C ASP A 15 -13.08 -3.96 4.92
N VAL A 16 -11.90 -4.09 4.32
CA VAL A 16 -11.73 -3.98 2.87
C VAL A 16 -11.65 -5.38 2.24
N PHE A 17 -12.70 -5.76 1.53
CA PHE A 17 -12.83 -7.08 0.92
C PHE A 17 -12.53 -7.02 -0.57
N ALA A 18 -11.73 -7.99 -1.05
CA ALA A 18 -11.46 -8.13 -2.47
C ALA A 18 -12.66 -8.74 -3.18
N HIS A 19 -13.08 -8.11 -4.27
CA HIS A 19 -14.17 -8.55 -5.13
C HIS A 19 -13.70 -8.57 -6.59
N ASP A 20 -13.96 -9.70 -7.24
CA ASP A 20 -13.83 -9.81 -8.69
C ASP A 20 -15.14 -9.40 -9.34
N VAL A 21 -15.08 -8.36 -10.17
CA VAL A 21 -16.21 -7.84 -10.91
C VAL A 21 -15.99 -8.11 -12.39
N SER A 22 -17.02 -8.61 -13.06
CA SER A 22 -17.02 -8.75 -14.51
C SER A 22 -18.32 -8.26 -15.12
N HIS A 23 -18.22 -7.69 -16.32
CA HIS A 23 -19.38 -7.24 -17.08
C HIS A 23 -19.14 -7.44 -18.57
N THR A 24 -20.15 -7.94 -19.28
CA THR A 24 -20.06 -8.19 -20.71
C THR A 24 -20.80 -7.10 -21.46
N VAL A 25 -20.06 -6.23 -22.16
CA VAL A 25 -20.64 -5.12 -22.92
C VAL A 25 -19.67 -4.63 -23.99
N ASP A 26 -20.22 -4.23 -25.13
CA ASP A 26 -19.49 -3.47 -26.14
C ASP A 26 -19.67 -1.97 -25.88
N VAL A 27 -18.58 -1.28 -25.56
CA VAL A 27 -18.55 0.18 -25.34
C VAL A 27 -18.07 0.95 -26.58
N GLY A 28 -17.81 0.26 -27.69
CA GLY A 28 -17.28 0.84 -28.91
C GLY A 28 -15.80 1.22 -28.84
N PHE A 29 -15.20 1.39 -30.01
CA PHE A 29 -13.80 1.77 -30.14
C PHE A 29 -13.53 3.16 -29.56
N GLY A 30 -12.38 3.33 -28.90
CA GLY A 30 -11.98 4.58 -28.26
C GLY A 30 -12.62 4.83 -26.89
N ASN A 31 -13.40 3.87 -26.38
CA ASN A 31 -13.94 3.89 -25.03
C ASN A 31 -13.39 2.76 -24.18
N SER A 32 -13.52 2.89 -22.87
CA SER A 32 -13.23 1.84 -21.90
C SER A 32 -14.31 1.80 -20.83
N LEU A 33 -14.49 0.63 -20.23
CA LEU A 33 -15.43 0.46 -19.12
C LEU A 33 -14.75 0.77 -17.78
N TYR A 34 -15.49 1.43 -16.90
CA TYR A 34 -15.06 1.81 -15.56
C TYR A 34 -16.10 1.38 -14.54
N LEU A 35 -15.62 1.04 -13.35
CA LEU A 35 -16.41 0.76 -12.16
C LEU A 35 -16.43 2.01 -11.27
N VAL A 36 -17.62 2.53 -10.98
CA VAL A 36 -17.81 3.74 -10.14
C VAL A 36 -18.74 3.38 -9.01
N GLY A 37 -18.41 3.77 -7.79
CA GLY A 37 -19.19 3.43 -6.60
C GLY A 37 -19.21 4.54 -5.58
N ASP A 38 -20.03 4.34 -4.55
CA ASP A 38 -20.35 5.37 -3.54
C ASP A 38 -19.27 5.53 -2.46
N VAL A 39 -18.21 4.70 -2.53
CA VAL A 39 -17.05 4.69 -1.64
C VAL A 39 -15.83 5.31 -2.31
N ASP A 40 -14.90 5.83 -1.50
CA ASP A 40 -13.68 6.47 -1.98
C ASP A 40 -12.84 5.56 -2.88
N GLU A 41 -12.78 4.25 -2.57
CA GLU A 41 -12.04 3.26 -3.36
C GLU A 41 -12.58 3.11 -4.79
N LEU A 42 -13.82 3.54 -5.04
CA LEU A 42 -14.49 3.51 -6.34
C LEU A 42 -14.86 4.92 -6.84
N GLY A 43 -14.21 5.96 -6.30
CA GLY A 43 -14.35 7.34 -6.76
C GLY A 43 -15.43 8.16 -6.05
N ALA A 44 -16.11 7.63 -5.02
CA ALA A 44 -17.14 8.34 -4.25
C ALA A 44 -18.20 9.03 -5.12
N GLY A 45 -18.65 8.34 -6.17
CA GLY A 45 -19.61 8.83 -7.16
C GLY A 45 -18.99 9.63 -8.32
N ASP A 46 -17.74 10.09 -8.20
CA ASP A 46 -17.02 10.76 -9.27
C ASP A 46 -16.55 9.76 -10.35
N SER A 47 -17.18 9.84 -11.52
CA SER A 47 -16.84 9.01 -12.68
C SER A 47 -15.40 9.21 -13.16
N ALA A 48 -14.77 10.36 -12.90
CA ALA A 48 -13.39 10.62 -13.27
C ALA A 48 -12.40 9.75 -12.47
N ALA A 49 -12.73 9.47 -11.21
CA ALA A 49 -11.95 8.67 -10.26
C ALA A 49 -12.33 7.17 -10.26
N GLY A 50 -13.25 6.74 -11.13
CA GLY A 50 -13.64 5.33 -11.24
C GLY A 50 -12.51 4.38 -11.63
N VAL A 51 -12.64 3.11 -11.26
CA VAL A 51 -11.64 2.07 -11.55
C VAL A 51 -11.79 1.59 -12.98
N LYS A 52 -10.76 1.82 -13.81
CA LYS A 52 -10.73 1.30 -15.20
C LYS A 52 -10.70 -0.22 -15.22
N MET A 53 -11.62 -0.84 -15.96
CA MET A 53 -11.67 -2.29 -16.12
C MET A 53 -10.77 -2.75 -17.26
N ARG A 54 -10.26 -3.98 -17.15
CA ARG A 54 -9.44 -4.64 -18.18
C ARG A 54 -10.34 -5.39 -19.16
N TYR A 55 -10.20 -5.10 -20.45
CA TYR A 55 -10.83 -5.87 -21.52
C TYR A 55 -10.23 -7.27 -21.66
N THR A 56 -11.08 -8.25 -21.96
CA THR A 56 -10.72 -9.62 -22.33
C THR A 56 -11.64 -10.13 -23.45
N ASP A 57 -11.24 -11.20 -24.13
CA ASP A 57 -11.96 -11.72 -25.29
C ASP A 57 -13.44 -12.00 -25.00
N GLY A 58 -14.29 -11.72 -26.00
CA GLY A 58 -15.74 -11.86 -25.88
C GLY A 58 -16.45 -10.67 -25.21
N ASN A 59 -15.88 -9.46 -25.31
CA ASN A 59 -16.43 -8.25 -24.70
C ASN A 59 -16.58 -8.31 -23.18
N VAL A 60 -15.73 -9.11 -22.53
CA VAL A 60 -15.76 -9.27 -21.07
C VAL A 60 -14.76 -8.30 -20.44
N TRP A 61 -15.26 -7.40 -19.61
CA TRP A 61 -14.48 -6.47 -18.82
C TRP A 61 -14.32 -7.03 -17.41
N ARG A 62 -13.10 -6.99 -16.86
CA ARG A 62 -12.80 -7.50 -15.51
C ARG A 62 -12.07 -6.46 -14.67
N ALA A 63 -12.39 -6.41 -13.39
CA ALA A 63 -11.64 -5.68 -12.38
C ALA A 63 -11.62 -6.46 -11.07
N SER A 64 -10.49 -6.42 -10.37
CA SER A 64 -10.39 -6.86 -8.98
C SER A 64 -10.27 -5.60 -8.15
N VAL A 65 -11.25 -5.34 -7.29
CA VAL A 65 -11.32 -4.16 -6.44
C VAL A 65 -11.41 -4.57 -4.99
N SER A 66 -10.82 -3.78 -4.11
CA SER A 66 -10.97 -4.00 -2.67
C SER A 66 -11.79 -2.84 -2.11
N VAL A 67 -12.96 -3.15 -1.56
CA VAL A 67 -13.96 -2.15 -1.17
C VAL A 67 -14.21 -2.24 0.33
N ARG A 68 -14.21 -1.09 1.01
CA ARG A 68 -14.61 -0.98 2.41
C ARG A 68 -16.13 -0.94 2.51
N ASP A 69 -16.71 -1.61 3.49
CA ASP A 69 -18.08 -1.33 3.88
C ASP A 69 -18.14 -0.05 4.74
N GLN A 70 -18.60 1.05 4.16
CA GLN A 70 -18.78 2.33 4.86
C GLN A 70 -20.27 2.59 5.07
N GLU A 71 -20.78 2.32 6.27
CA GLU A 71 -22.18 2.61 6.64
C GLU A 71 -23.22 2.04 5.64
N GLY A 72 -22.94 0.86 5.06
CA GLY A 72 -23.81 0.23 4.07
C GLY A 72 -23.67 0.75 2.63
N ARG A 73 -22.77 1.69 2.36
CA ARG A 73 -22.42 2.15 1.01
C ARG A 73 -21.64 1.07 0.28
N ARG A 74 -22.36 0.26 -0.48
CA ARG A 74 -21.81 -0.86 -1.26
C ARG A 74 -22.24 -0.81 -2.72
N GLY A 75 -22.90 0.28 -3.12
CA GLY A 75 -23.42 0.50 -4.46
C GLY A 75 -22.34 0.77 -5.48
N TYR A 76 -22.50 0.21 -6.67
CA TYR A 76 -21.67 0.56 -7.82
C TYR A 76 -22.44 0.50 -9.14
N ARG A 77 -21.86 1.14 -10.15
CA ARG A 77 -22.34 1.20 -11.53
C ARG A 77 -21.18 1.06 -12.51
N PHE A 78 -21.51 0.64 -13.71
CA PHE A 78 -20.61 0.59 -14.85
C PHE A 78 -20.83 1.82 -15.72
N VAL A 79 -19.74 2.51 -16.05
CA VAL A 79 -19.76 3.66 -16.96
C VAL A 79 -18.79 3.43 -18.10
N SER A 80 -19.21 3.82 -19.31
CA SER A 80 -18.33 3.92 -20.47
C SER A 80 -17.72 5.31 -20.51
N ARG A 81 -16.42 5.41 -20.78
CA ARG A 81 -15.71 6.68 -20.89
C ARG A 81 -14.81 6.70 -22.12
N SER A 82 -14.72 7.85 -22.79
CA SER A 82 -13.73 8.06 -23.84
C SER A 82 -12.33 7.99 -23.27
N THR A 83 -11.42 7.32 -23.98
CA THR A 83 -9.99 7.26 -23.62
C THR A 83 -9.20 8.45 -24.16
N SER A 84 -9.86 9.47 -24.72
CA SER A 84 -9.21 10.71 -25.18
C SER A 84 -8.52 11.42 -24.01
N SER A 85 -7.25 11.80 -24.20
CA SER A 85 -6.47 12.51 -23.17
C SER A 85 -7.06 13.85 -22.79
N SER A 86 -7.77 14.52 -23.71
CA SER A 86 -8.45 15.80 -23.43
C SER A 86 -9.73 15.66 -22.61
N GLN A 87 -10.20 14.44 -22.35
CA GLN A 87 -11.49 14.17 -21.70
C GLN A 87 -11.36 13.27 -20.46
N ILE A 88 -10.20 12.66 -20.24
CA ILE A 88 -10.01 11.62 -19.20
C ILE A 88 -10.13 12.15 -17.76
N CYS A 89 -9.94 13.44 -17.54
CA CYS A 89 -10.10 14.08 -16.23
C CYS A 89 -11.51 14.63 -15.97
N LEU A 90 -12.41 14.54 -16.96
CA LEU A 90 -13.77 15.07 -16.86
C LEU A 90 -14.73 13.97 -16.39
N SER A 91 -15.52 14.26 -15.37
CA SER A 91 -16.56 13.36 -14.86
C SER A 91 -17.74 13.25 -15.82
N GLU A 92 -17.97 14.29 -16.63
CA GLU A 92 -19.00 14.37 -17.67
C GLU A 92 -18.69 13.48 -18.88
N ASN A 93 -17.43 13.05 -19.04
CA ASN A 93 -17.03 12.03 -20.03
C ASN A 93 -17.44 10.61 -19.60
N ALA A 94 -18.61 10.48 -18.98
CA ALA A 94 -19.13 9.20 -18.50
C ALA A 94 -20.55 9.00 -19.00
N ILE A 95 -20.77 7.85 -19.63
CA ILE A 95 -22.08 7.39 -20.06
C ILE A 95 -22.43 6.18 -19.20
N ASP A 96 -23.56 6.23 -18.52
CA ASP A 96 -24.07 5.11 -17.74
C ASP A 96 -24.36 3.90 -18.64
N VAL A 97 -23.78 2.76 -18.27
CA VAL A 97 -23.96 1.49 -18.98
C VAL A 97 -24.92 0.59 -18.22
N ALA A 98 -24.68 0.40 -16.92
CA ALA A 98 -25.53 -0.40 -16.05
C ALA A 98 -25.35 0.04 -14.59
N SER A 99 -26.42 0.00 -13.80
CA SER A 99 -26.43 0.47 -12.40
C SER A 99 -27.24 -0.46 -11.50
N GLY A 100 -27.25 -0.18 -10.19
CA GLY A 100 -28.01 -0.95 -9.20
C GLY A 100 -27.30 -2.22 -8.72
N PHE A 101 -25.98 -2.30 -8.91
CA PHE A 101 -25.18 -3.38 -8.34
C PHE A 101 -24.73 -3.03 -6.94
N SER A 102 -24.53 -4.05 -6.12
CA SER A 102 -23.90 -3.89 -4.82
C SER A 102 -22.95 -5.04 -4.54
N PHE A 103 -21.88 -4.77 -3.80
CA PHE A 103 -21.09 -5.87 -3.22
C PHE A 103 -21.93 -6.62 -2.18
N PRO A 104 -21.72 -7.94 -2.03
CA PRO A 104 -22.39 -8.70 -0.99
C PRO A 104 -22.08 -8.08 0.37
N ALA A 105 -23.07 -8.07 1.25
CA ALA A 105 -22.83 -7.76 2.64
C ALA A 105 -21.94 -8.86 3.23
N THR A 106 -20.68 -8.54 3.50
CA THR A 106 -19.92 -9.35 4.44
C THR A 106 -20.51 -9.03 5.81
N GLU A 107 -20.98 -10.03 6.55
CA GLU A 107 -21.25 -9.85 7.98
C GLU A 107 -19.94 -9.41 8.60
N LEU A 108 -19.81 -8.11 8.86
CA LEU A 108 -18.77 -7.60 9.72
C LEU A 108 -19.08 -8.21 11.09
N SER A 109 -18.32 -9.22 11.51
CA SER A 109 -18.00 -9.23 12.94
C SER A 109 -17.45 -7.83 13.21
N GLU A 110 -18.00 -7.09 14.18
CA GLU A 110 -17.40 -5.83 14.67
C GLU A 110 -15.90 -5.96 14.54
N ALA A 111 -15.25 -5.05 13.80
CA ALA A 111 -13.82 -5.11 13.53
C ALA A 111 -13.13 -5.55 14.83
N PRO A 112 -12.49 -6.73 14.89
CA PRO A 112 -12.38 -7.49 16.16
C PRO A 112 -11.42 -6.91 17.20
N TYR A 113 -11.04 -5.64 17.09
CA TYR A 113 -9.95 -5.04 17.84
C TYR A 113 -10.40 -3.70 18.42
N ASP A 114 -10.62 -3.68 19.74
CA ASP A 114 -10.42 -2.46 20.51
C ASP A 114 -8.97 -1.99 20.25
N GLY A 115 -8.76 -0.78 19.75
CA GLY A 115 -7.42 -0.24 19.46
C GLY A 115 -6.65 -0.94 18.34
N LYS A 116 -5.33 -0.98 18.46
CA LYS A 116 -4.40 -1.53 17.46
C LYS A 116 -3.95 -2.94 17.80
N THR A 117 -3.51 -3.66 16.77
CA THR A 117 -2.94 -5.00 16.85
C THR A 117 -1.51 -5.02 16.33
N VAL A 118 -0.62 -5.61 17.12
CA VAL A 118 0.79 -5.82 16.78
C VAL A 118 1.09 -7.31 16.81
N SER A 119 1.74 -7.80 15.75
CA SER A 119 2.28 -9.15 15.70
C SER A 119 3.79 -9.11 15.43
N TYR A 120 4.54 -10.05 16.01
CA TYR A 120 6.00 -10.05 15.98
C TYR A 120 6.55 -11.47 16.01
N PHE A 121 7.47 -11.79 15.10
CA PHE A 121 8.21 -13.05 15.14
C PHE A 121 9.48 -12.91 15.98
N SER A 122 9.68 -13.83 16.93
CA SER A 122 10.87 -13.80 17.77
C SER A 122 11.24 -15.17 18.31
N ARG A 123 12.53 -15.35 18.58
CA ARG A 123 13.08 -16.50 19.31
C ARG A 123 13.17 -16.27 20.82
N TRP A 124 12.82 -15.07 21.31
CA TRP A 124 12.76 -14.81 22.74
C TRP A 124 11.69 -15.67 23.41
N GLU A 125 11.93 -16.07 24.66
CA GLU A 125 10.95 -16.82 25.46
C GLU A 125 9.74 -15.97 25.84
N ARG A 126 9.99 -14.68 26.08
CA ARG A 126 9.00 -13.66 26.42
C ARG A 126 9.27 -12.41 25.58
N VAL A 127 8.21 -11.76 25.15
CA VAL A 127 8.29 -10.52 24.37
C VAL A 127 7.37 -9.50 25.02
N PHE A 128 7.90 -8.30 25.22
CA PHE A 128 7.17 -7.13 25.64
C PHE A 128 7.20 -6.09 24.53
N VAL A 129 6.12 -5.34 24.39
CA VAL A 129 6.10 -4.09 23.61
C VAL A 129 6.06 -2.92 24.58
N ARG A 130 6.96 -1.98 24.36
CA ARG A 130 6.90 -0.65 24.94
C ARG A 130 6.31 0.28 23.89
N PHE A 131 5.21 0.97 24.18
CA PHE A 131 4.60 1.88 23.20
C PHE A 131 3.99 3.14 23.82
N ARG A 132 3.69 4.10 22.96
CA ARG A 132 2.78 5.23 23.20
C ARG A 132 1.93 5.47 21.95
N SER A 133 0.74 6.04 22.13
CA SER A 133 -0.22 6.26 21.04
C SER A 133 -0.76 7.69 21.00
N GLY A 134 -0.84 8.25 19.79
CA GLY A 134 -1.44 9.56 19.54
C GLY A 134 -0.85 10.67 20.42
N PRO A 135 -1.67 11.42 21.18
CA PRO A 135 -1.19 12.53 22.01
C PRO A 135 -0.49 12.10 23.30
N GLN A 136 -0.47 10.80 23.62
CA GLN A 136 0.09 10.28 24.86
C GLN A 136 1.63 10.39 24.84
N THR A 137 2.21 10.96 25.89
CA THR A 137 3.67 11.19 25.97
C THR A 137 4.40 10.10 26.75
N ALA A 138 3.71 9.44 27.68
CA ALA A 138 4.25 8.37 28.51
C ALA A 138 4.24 7.04 27.77
N PHE A 139 5.34 6.30 27.89
CA PHE A 139 5.41 4.92 27.41
C PHE A 139 4.76 3.97 28.41
N VAL A 140 4.09 2.96 27.89
CA VAL A 140 3.52 1.83 28.64
C VAL A 140 4.07 0.53 28.08
N ASP A 141 4.22 -0.47 28.96
CA ASP A 141 4.79 -1.76 28.62
C ASP A 141 3.72 -2.85 28.76
N TYR A 142 3.59 -3.70 27.75
CA TYR A 142 2.69 -4.85 27.75
C TYR A 142 3.41 -6.09 27.26
N GLU A 143 3.10 -7.24 27.86
CA GLU A 143 3.59 -8.54 27.39
C GLU A 143 2.74 -9.04 26.22
N LEU A 144 3.39 -9.43 25.12
CA LEU A 144 2.71 -10.06 24.00
C LEU A 144 2.40 -11.52 24.35
N GLN A 145 1.27 -12.00 23.84
CA GLN A 145 0.86 -13.39 23.98
C GLN A 145 1.40 -14.23 22.84
N ARG A 146 1.79 -15.46 23.15
CA ARG A 146 2.20 -16.44 22.13
C ARG A 146 0.98 -16.85 21.31
N ALA A 147 0.96 -16.48 20.04
CA ALA A 147 -0.14 -16.73 19.12
C ALA A 147 0.07 -18.00 18.28
N GLY A 148 1.30 -18.49 18.14
CA GLY A 148 1.58 -19.72 17.40
C GLY A 148 3.06 -20.00 17.20
N SER A 149 3.34 -20.99 16.36
CA SER A 149 4.69 -21.31 15.89
C SER A 149 5.25 -20.18 15.02
N GLY A 150 6.56 -20.02 15.05
CA GLY A 150 7.30 -19.14 14.15
C GLY A 150 7.57 -19.79 12.81
N ARG A 151 8.45 -19.16 12.03
CA ARG A 151 8.83 -19.57 10.69
C ARG A 151 9.83 -20.73 10.71
N GLU A 152 10.62 -20.80 11.78
CA GLU A 152 11.67 -21.79 12.00
C GLU A 152 11.57 -22.42 13.40
N GLU A 153 12.30 -23.51 13.60
CA GLU A 153 12.39 -24.15 14.91
C GLU A 153 12.96 -23.18 15.96
N GLY A 154 12.27 -23.04 17.09
CA GLY A 154 12.64 -22.13 18.17
C GLY A 154 12.18 -20.68 17.98
N GLU A 155 11.56 -20.32 16.86
CA GLU A 155 10.87 -19.04 16.68
C GLU A 155 9.37 -19.17 16.96
N PHE A 156 8.75 -18.09 17.42
CA PHE A 156 7.33 -18.02 17.74
C PHE A 156 6.70 -16.74 17.23
N LEU A 157 5.42 -16.83 16.89
CA LEU A 157 4.58 -15.67 16.62
C LEU A 157 4.01 -15.15 17.94
N TYR A 158 4.31 -13.88 18.24
CA TYR A 158 3.76 -13.13 19.34
C TYR A 158 2.72 -12.13 18.83
N ARG A 159 1.67 -11.89 19.62
CA ARG A 159 0.60 -10.97 19.27
C ARG A 159 0.05 -10.25 20.49
N ILE A 160 -0.32 -8.99 20.30
CA ILE A 160 -1.16 -8.23 21.22
C ILE A 160 -2.19 -7.43 20.40
N ALA A 161 -3.38 -7.26 20.97
CA ALA A 161 -4.45 -6.41 20.48
C ALA A 161 -4.95 -5.57 21.66
N GLY A 162 -5.80 -4.55 21.45
CA GLY A 162 -6.24 -3.72 22.56
C GLY A 162 -5.31 -2.55 22.89
N ILE A 163 -4.29 -2.28 22.06
CA ILE A 163 -3.26 -1.28 22.40
C ILE A 163 -3.41 0.00 21.63
N GLY A 164 -3.21 1.14 22.29
CA GLY A 164 -3.32 2.44 21.66
C GLY A 164 -4.71 2.72 21.08
N ASP A 165 -4.79 3.80 20.30
CA ASP A 165 -6.03 4.30 19.72
C ASP A 165 -6.04 4.05 18.21
N ALA A 166 -7.13 3.54 17.66
CA ALA A 166 -7.23 3.28 16.22
C ALA A 166 -7.02 4.57 15.41
N GLY A 167 -6.33 4.47 14.27
CA GLY A 167 -5.96 5.59 13.39
C GLY A 167 -4.84 6.50 13.89
N GLU A 168 -4.53 6.49 15.19
CA GLU A 168 -3.46 7.32 15.76
C GLU A 168 -2.06 6.76 15.46
N LEU A 169 -1.02 7.58 15.59
CA LEU A 169 0.36 7.11 15.47
C LEU A 169 0.71 6.22 16.67
N LEU A 170 1.19 5.01 16.41
CA LEU A 170 1.78 4.13 17.40
C LEU A 170 3.31 4.21 17.29
N GLU A 171 3.98 4.67 18.34
CA GLU A 171 5.43 4.54 18.47
C GLU A 171 5.74 3.38 19.42
N PHE A 172 6.54 2.42 18.99
CA PHE A 172 6.74 1.18 19.72
C PHE A 172 8.10 0.52 19.49
N VAL A 173 8.50 -0.33 20.43
CA VAL A 173 9.74 -1.12 20.41
C VAL A 173 9.52 -2.42 21.16
N PHE A 174 10.20 -3.51 20.75
CA PHE A 174 10.12 -4.78 21.46
C PHE A 174 11.33 -5.00 22.36
N PHE A 175 11.11 -5.72 23.47
CA PHE A 175 12.17 -6.13 24.37
C PHE A 175 11.84 -7.47 25.04
N ASN A 176 12.85 -8.17 25.56
CA ASN A 176 12.66 -9.50 26.15
C ASN A 176 12.55 -9.51 27.69
N GLY A 177 12.67 -8.35 28.33
CA GLY A 177 12.71 -8.22 29.80
C GLY A 177 14.08 -8.56 30.43
N GLU A 178 15.07 -8.93 29.63
CA GLU A 178 16.43 -9.33 30.05
C GLU A 178 17.51 -8.40 29.46
N GLY A 179 17.11 -7.20 29.03
CA GLY A 179 18.02 -6.17 28.52
C GLY A 179 18.28 -6.21 27.00
N GLN A 180 17.65 -7.12 26.26
CA GLN A 180 17.68 -7.11 24.79
C GLN A 180 16.48 -6.34 24.22
N TRP A 181 16.74 -5.60 23.16
CA TRP A 181 15.78 -4.73 22.47
C TRP A 181 15.83 -5.00 20.97
N ASP A 182 14.68 -4.90 20.32
CA ASP A 182 14.54 -4.92 18.86
C ASP A 182 14.02 -3.55 18.44
N ASN A 183 14.94 -2.77 17.88
CA ASN A 183 14.74 -1.41 17.41
C ASN A 183 14.73 -1.39 15.88
N ALA A 184 14.08 -0.39 15.29
CA ALA A 184 14.21 -0.16 13.86
C ALA A 184 15.69 0.06 13.49
N PHE A 185 16.11 -0.52 12.35
CA PHE A 185 17.51 -0.56 11.89
C PHE A 185 18.51 -1.20 12.84
N ASP A 186 18.06 -2.00 13.80
CA ASP A 186 18.90 -2.53 14.88
C ASP A 186 19.67 -1.42 15.63
N GLN A 187 19.11 -0.18 15.63
CA GLN A 187 19.76 1.00 16.19
C GLN A 187 19.09 1.38 17.52
N PRO A 188 19.80 1.27 18.65
CA PRO A 188 19.27 1.66 19.95
C PRO A 188 18.72 3.09 19.95
N GLY A 189 17.48 3.24 20.44
CA GLY A 189 16.79 4.53 20.50
C GLY A 189 15.98 4.89 19.24
N THR A 190 16.00 4.03 18.21
CA THR A 190 15.14 4.19 17.03
C THR A 190 13.95 3.24 17.15
N ASN A 191 12.78 3.79 17.47
CA ASN A 191 11.56 3.02 17.60
C ASN A 191 10.88 2.82 16.24
N TYR A 192 10.02 1.81 16.18
CA TYR A 192 9.06 1.69 15.09
C TYR A 192 7.95 2.73 15.28
N GLU A 193 7.40 3.21 14.18
CA GLU A 193 6.36 4.22 14.16
C GLU A 193 5.35 3.85 13.08
N SER A 194 4.10 3.61 13.42
CA SER A 194 3.09 3.29 12.41
C SER A 194 1.73 3.90 12.69
N PRO A 195 1.10 4.56 11.71
CA PRO A 195 -0.30 4.98 11.82
C PRO A 195 -1.27 3.80 11.60
N LEU A 196 -0.77 2.61 11.25
CA LEU A 196 -1.59 1.45 10.95
C LEU A 196 -2.23 0.87 12.22
N ASP A 197 -3.43 0.32 12.06
CA ASP A 197 -4.12 -0.40 13.14
C ASP A 197 -3.71 -1.85 13.25
N PHE A 198 -3.02 -2.34 12.22
CA PHE A 198 -2.48 -3.68 12.15
C PHE A 198 -1.06 -3.63 11.61
N VAL A 199 -0.13 -4.10 12.43
CA VAL A 199 1.29 -4.19 12.06
C VAL A 199 1.83 -5.58 12.36
N HIS A 200 2.63 -6.07 11.42
CA HIS A 200 3.53 -7.19 11.61
C HIS A 200 4.95 -6.67 11.61
N VAL A 201 5.76 -7.11 12.57
CA VAL A 201 7.19 -6.84 12.55
C VAL A 201 7.95 -8.14 12.36
N GLN A 202 8.82 -8.13 11.36
CA GLN A 202 9.68 -9.25 11.01
C GLN A 202 11.04 -8.70 10.56
N ASP A 203 12.12 -9.24 11.12
CA ASP A 203 13.50 -8.94 10.73
C ASP A 203 13.78 -7.43 10.62
N GLY A 204 13.43 -6.68 11.67
CA GLY A 204 13.66 -5.25 11.74
C GLY A 204 12.75 -4.38 10.86
N HIS A 205 11.66 -4.93 10.30
CA HIS A 205 10.83 -4.29 9.28
C HIS A 205 9.33 -4.41 9.57
N VAL A 206 8.61 -3.30 9.39
CA VAL A 206 7.16 -3.23 9.57
C VAL A 206 6.42 -3.58 8.28
N PHE A 207 5.46 -4.50 8.38
CA PHE A 207 4.55 -4.91 7.32
C PHE A 207 3.10 -4.65 7.73
N ASN A 208 2.27 -4.23 6.79
CA ASN A 208 0.81 -4.06 6.95
C ASN A 208 0.01 -5.31 6.50
N TYR A 209 0.67 -6.46 6.48
CA TYR A 209 0.19 -7.76 6.03
C TYR A 209 1.09 -8.82 6.66
N MET A 210 0.66 -10.08 6.65
CA MET A 210 1.54 -11.17 7.05
C MET A 210 2.60 -11.36 5.95
N PRO A 211 3.88 -11.09 6.21
CA PRO A 211 4.94 -11.33 5.23
C PRO A 211 5.17 -12.82 5.03
N ALA A 212 5.79 -13.17 3.91
CA ALA A 212 6.36 -14.49 3.70
C ALA A 212 7.45 -14.78 4.74
N ALA A 213 7.68 -16.08 5.00
CA ALA A 213 8.68 -16.51 6.00
C ALA A 213 10.08 -15.94 5.69
N LEU A 214 10.44 -15.96 4.41
CA LEU A 214 11.61 -15.28 3.88
C LEU A 214 11.11 -14.22 2.91
N VAL A 215 11.67 -13.03 3.02
CA VAL A 215 11.32 -11.89 2.15
C VAL A 215 12.57 -11.44 1.41
N SER A 216 12.45 -11.25 0.09
CA SER A 216 13.52 -10.66 -0.70
C SER A 216 13.85 -9.25 -0.22
N ASP A 217 15.10 -8.82 -0.35
CA ASP A 217 15.44 -7.41 -0.15
C ASP A 217 14.72 -6.51 -1.17
N TRP A 218 14.66 -5.22 -0.87
CA TRP A 218 14.26 -4.23 -1.86
C TRP A 218 15.32 -4.16 -2.97
N ARG A 219 14.91 -3.74 -4.18
CA ARG A 219 15.84 -3.62 -5.31
C ARG A 219 15.42 -2.52 -6.28
N ILE A 220 16.38 -2.10 -7.10
CA ILE A 220 16.13 -1.19 -8.23
C ILE A 220 16.33 -1.96 -9.53
N GLU A 221 15.32 -1.92 -10.40
CA GLU A 221 15.39 -2.43 -11.76
C GLU A 221 15.48 -1.26 -12.75
N THR A 222 16.38 -1.35 -13.73
CA THR A 222 16.49 -0.34 -14.79
C THR A 222 16.06 -0.93 -16.13
N ARG A 223 15.19 -0.21 -16.84
CA ARG A 223 14.64 -0.64 -18.13
C ARG A 223 14.58 0.53 -19.10
N THR A 224 14.84 0.25 -20.38
CA THR A 224 14.54 1.21 -21.45
C THR A 224 13.14 0.93 -22.00
N VAL A 225 12.25 1.90 -21.88
CA VAL A 225 10.86 1.82 -22.33
C VAL A 225 10.71 2.57 -23.65
N GLN A 226 10.20 1.88 -24.68
CA GLN A 226 9.87 2.47 -25.97
C GLN A 226 8.54 3.22 -25.89
N SER A 227 8.43 4.35 -26.59
CA SER A 227 7.15 5.04 -26.75
C SER A 227 6.46 4.62 -28.05
N THR A 228 5.15 4.40 -28.00
CA THR A 228 4.32 4.22 -29.19
C THR A 228 3.84 5.55 -29.77
N ALA A 229 4.02 6.66 -29.03
CA ALA A 229 3.66 7.99 -29.51
C ALA A 229 4.70 8.52 -30.50
N ASN A 230 4.22 9.05 -31.63
CA ASN A 230 5.10 9.56 -32.69
C ASN A 230 5.98 10.72 -32.18
N GLY A 231 7.27 10.68 -32.50
CA GLY A 231 8.23 11.71 -32.11
C GLY A 231 8.66 11.69 -30.64
N ILE A 232 8.19 10.73 -29.83
CA ILE A 232 8.64 10.56 -28.45
C ILE A 232 9.73 9.47 -28.40
N PRO A 233 10.98 9.81 -28.05
CA PRO A 233 12.05 8.82 -27.97
C PRO A 233 11.87 7.90 -26.77
N ALA A 234 12.59 6.77 -26.79
CA ALA A 234 12.67 5.86 -25.66
C ALA A 234 13.18 6.56 -24.39
N ARG A 235 12.79 6.04 -23.24
CA ARG A 235 13.16 6.56 -21.92
C ARG A 235 13.79 5.46 -21.08
N THR A 236 14.90 5.79 -20.42
CA THR A 236 15.39 4.95 -19.32
C THR A 236 14.49 5.20 -18.11
N VAL A 237 14.09 4.10 -17.46
CA VAL A 237 13.21 4.10 -16.31
C VAL A 237 13.86 3.24 -15.24
N HIS A 238 14.00 3.79 -14.04
CA HIS A 238 14.45 3.09 -12.85
C HIS A 238 13.24 2.80 -11.96
N ILE A 239 13.15 1.58 -11.43
CA ILE A 239 11.98 1.09 -10.70
C ILE A 239 12.46 0.54 -9.35
N TYR A 240 12.13 1.22 -8.26
CA TYR A 240 12.29 0.71 -6.91
C TYR A 240 11.16 -0.28 -6.61
N LEU A 241 11.53 -1.48 -6.19
CA LEU A 241 10.62 -2.52 -5.72
C LEU A 241 10.86 -2.74 -4.22
N PRO A 242 9.79 -2.71 -3.40
CA PRO A 242 9.93 -2.86 -1.95
C PRO A 242 10.38 -4.27 -1.56
N ARG A 243 10.81 -4.41 -0.30
CA ARG A 243 11.13 -5.70 0.32
C ARG A 243 9.93 -6.66 0.18
N GLY A 244 10.19 -7.93 -0.13
CA GLY A 244 9.15 -8.96 -0.26
C GLY A 244 8.25 -8.85 -1.51
N TYR A 245 8.62 -8.01 -2.50
CA TYR A 245 7.82 -7.78 -3.71
C TYR A 245 7.56 -9.07 -4.51
N ASP A 246 8.56 -9.94 -4.66
CA ASP A 246 8.43 -11.17 -5.45
C ASP A 246 7.66 -12.26 -4.71
N ASP A 247 7.66 -12.21 -3.37
CA ASP A 247 7.05 -13.22 -2.50
C ASP A 247 5.51 -13.09 -2.42
N HIS A 248 4.98 -11.95 -2.87
CA HIS A 248 3.55 -11.63 -2.84
C HIS A 248 3.02 -11.27 -4.24
N PRO A 249 2.95 -12.23 -5.19
CA PRO A 249 2.69 -11.94 -6.61
C PRO A 249 1.31 -11.35 -6.91
N VAL A 250 0.35 -11.51 -5.99
CA VAL A 250 -1.01 -10.96 -6.10
C VAL A 250 -1.16 -9.59 -5.45
N ARG A 251 -0.17 -9.16 -4.65
CA ARG A 251 -0.20 -7.89 -3.93
C ARG A 251 -0.05 -6.73 -4.90
N ARG A 252 -0.72 -5.63 -4.57
CA ARG A 252 -0.66 -4.38 -5.33
C ARG A 252 -0.07 -3.30 -4.45
N TYR A 253 0.72 -2.44 -5.07
CA TYR A 253 1.43 -1.38 -4.41
C TYR A 253 1.03 -0.03 -5.03
N PRO A 254 0.91 1.03 -4.22
CA PRO A 254 0.86 2.38 -4.77
C PRO A 254 2.15 2.68 -5.56
N VAL A 255 2.02 3.48 -6.61
CA VAL A 255 3.14 3.85 -7.48
C VAL A 255 3.36 5.36 -7.40
N VAL A 256 4.60 5.77 -7.15
CA VAL A 256 5.03 7.17 -7.17
C VAL A 256 5.91 7.39 -8.39
N TYR A 257 5.53 8.34 -9.26
CA TYR A 257 6.29 8.68 -10.45
C TYR A 257 7.17 9.91 -10.24
N PHE A 258 8.42 9.82 -10.67
CA PHE A 258 9.39 10.91 -10.69
C PHE A 258 9.80 11.20 -12.13
N HIS A 259 9.88 12.47 -12.50
CA HIS A 259 10.17 12.91 -13.87
C HIS A 259 11.61 13.39 -14.10
N ASP A 260 12.46 13.37 -13.05
CA ASP A 260 13.89 13.67 -13.13
C ASP A 260 14.74 12.44 -12.77
N GLY A 261 14.47 11.32 -13.44
CA GLY A 261 14.83 9.98 -12.98
C GLY A 261 16.31 9.77 -12.63
N GLN A 262 17.20 10.40 -13.40
CA GLN A 262 18.65 10.32 -13.26
C GLN A 262 19.16 10.73 -11.87
N ASN A 263 18.43 11.60 -11.16
CA ASN A 263 18.83 12.14 -9.87
C ASN A 263 18.00 11.58 -8.70
N VAL A 264 17.12 10.60 -8.93
CA VAL A 264 16.17 10.14 -7.90
C VAL A 264 16.79 9.13 -6.93
N PHE A 265 17.56 8.16 -7.44
CA PHE A 265 18.13 7.07 -6.64
C PHE A 265 19.63 7.21 -6.45
N ALA A 266 20.14 6.74 -5.31
CA ALA A 266 21.57 6.75 -5.02
C ALA A 266 22.38 5.87 -6.02
N PRO A 267 23.60 6.29 -6.42
CA PRO A 267 24.32 7.51 -6.03
C PRO A 267 23.93 8.77 -6.82
N GLY A 268 22.92 8.67 -7.69
CA GLY A 268 22.42 9.77 -8.51
C GLY A 268 23.22 10.02 -9.78
N GLY A 269 22.82 11.08 -10.48
CA GLY A 269 23.40 11.51 -11.75
C GLY A 269 24.49 12.56 -11.54
N ALA A 270 24.81 13.29 -12.61
CA ALA A 270 25.84 14.34 -12.59
C ALA A 270 25.56 15.48 -11.59
N PHE A 271 24.32 15.64 -11.14
CA PHE A 271 23.89 16.67 -10.19
C PHE A 271 23.63 16.13 -8.78
N GLY A 272 24.02 14.88 -8.51
CA GLY A 272 23.79 14.20 -7.24
C GLY A 272 22.48 13.41 -7.22
N SER A 273 22.06 13.07 -6.01
CA SER A 273 20.93 12.18 -5.72
C SER A 273 19.97 12.84 -4.75
N TRP A 274 18.69 12.50 -4.86
CA TRP A 274 17.66 12.80 -3.87
C TRP A 274 17.56 11.71 -2.80
N ASP A 275 18.28 10.58 -3.00
CA ASP A 275 18.30 9.41 -2.13
C ASP A 275 16.89 8.90 -1.80
N ALA A 276 16.00 8.94 -2.79
CA ALA A 276 14.61 8.59 -2.62
C ALA A 276 14.43 7.10 -2.31
N ASP A 277 15.29 6.23 -2.85
CA ASP A 277 15.34 4.81 -2.54
C ASP A 277 15.69 4.56 -1.07
N LEU A 278 16.78 5.17 -0.59
CA LEU A 278 17.23 5.02 0.80
C LEU A 278 16.22 5.60 1.79
N THR A 279 15.70 6.80 1.51
CA THR A 279 14.71 7.47 2.35
C THR A 279 13.40 6.67 2.40
N THR A 280 12.94 6.16 1.26
CA THR A 280 11.71 5.37 1.18
C THR A 280 11.89 4.03 1.89
N SER A 281 12.99 3.31 1.63
CA SER A 281 13.29 2.05 2.30
C SER A 281 13.34 2.22 3.82
N ALA A 282 13.99 3.28 4.30
CA ALA A 282 14.06 3.59 5.71
C ALA A 282 12.68 3.90 6.31
N ALA A 283 11.88 4.72 5.63
CA ALA A 283 10.55 5.09 6.10
C ALA A 283 9.58 3.89 6.12
N ILE A 284 9.68 2.98 5.14
CA ILE A 284 8.91 1.72 5.13
C ILE A 284 9.38 0.83 6.28
N GLN A 285 10.69 0.64 6.46
CA GLN A 285 11.24 -0.22 7.50
C GLN A 285 10.78 0.20 8.91
N MET A 286 10.75 1.51 9.20
CA MET A 286 10.22 2.05 10.45
C MET A 286 8.70 1.94 10.59
N GLY A 287 7.96 1.71 9.51
CA GLY A 287 6.49 1.69 9.48
C GLY A 287 5.83 3.06 9.24
N ARG A 288 6.62 4.11 8.99
CA ARG A 288 6.14 5.51 8.84
C ARG A 288 5.31 5.70 7.58
N ILE A 289 5.61 4.91 6.54
CA ILE A 289 4.82 4.84 5.31
C ILE A 289 4.57 3.38 4.97
N ARG A 290 3.49 3.12 4.22
CA ARG A 290 3.28 1.80 3.60
C ARG A 290 4.26 1.57 2.46
N GLU A 291 4.47 0.30 2.13
CA GLU A 291 5.25 -0.08 0.95
C GLU A 291 4.71 0.56 -0.34
N CYS A 292 5.62 1.00 -1.20
CA CYS A 292 5.29 1.60 -2.49
C CYS A 292 6.35 1.24 -3.55
N ILE A 293 5.98 1.41 -4.81
CA ILE A 293 6.89 1.34 -5.96
C ILE A 293 7.25 2.76 -6.35
N LEU A 294 8.53 3.03 -6.57
CA LEU A 294 8.98 4.30 -7.11
C LEU A 294 9.38 4.09 -8.57
N VAL A 295 8.85 4.90 -9.48
CA VAL A 295 9.18 4.86 -10.91
C VAL A 295 9.82 6.18 -11.29
N ALA A 296 11.12 6.14 -11.51
CA ALA A 296 11.94 7.28 -11.85
C ALA A 296 12.23 7.28 -13.36
N ILE A 297 11.69 8.27 -14.08
CA ILE A 297 11.77 8.38 -15.53
C ILE A 297 12.81 9.44 -15.88
N ASP A 298 13.83 9.04 -16.63
CA ASP A 298 14.88 9.96 -17.06
C ASP A 298 14.31 11.10 -17.91
N ASN A 299 14.77 12.31 -17.63
CA ASN A 299 14.51 13.45 -18.48
C ASN A 299 15.35 13.37 -19.78
N THR A 300 15.17 14.34 -20.69
CA THR A 300 16.05 14.51 -21.85
C THR A 300 16.63 15.89 -21.95
N ASP A 301 17.68 16.02 -22.77
CA ASP A 301 18.29 17.29 -23.16
C ASP A 301 17.29 18.27 -23.81
N ALA A 302 16.24 17.74 -24.45
CA ALA A 302 15.07 18.53 -24.84
C ALA A 302 14.25 18.85 -23.58
N ARG A 303 14.56 20.00 -22.97
CA ARG A 303 13.79 20.60 -21.87
C ARG A 303 12.56 21.34 -22.36
#